data_AF-A0A1J8R8W6-F1
#
_entry.id   AF-A0A1J8R8W6-F1
#
_cell.length_a   1.000
_cell.length_b   1.000
_cell.length_c   1.000
_cell.angle_alpha   90.00
_cell.angle_beta   90.00
_cell.angle_gamma   90.00
#
_symmetry.space_group_name_H-M   'P 1'
#
loop_
_entity.id
_entity.type
_entity.pdbx_description
1 polymer ?
#
loop_
_entity_poly.entity_id
_entity_poly.type
_entity_poly.pdbx_seq_one_letter_code
_entity_poly.pdbx_strand_id
1 'polypeptide(L)'
;MRMSTIAGPITIIIDALDETLPKYRKEVLLLLSRGANFRKVPVTGREVMMIRIIVTSRPVTGIHKSLRWHSHIRQIDMANISPASAYCDIEHYFSTTLADLPGDSRLSDEGFEKLTGRSEGVFEWVCLACEYIHGETMGLDPVRRCQAVLTGTTSNGKLKCMRIP
;
A
#
# COMPACT_ATOMS: atom_id res chain seq x y z
N MET A 1 26.91 -12.58 28.86
CA MET A 1 25.68 -12.23 28.12
C MET A 1 26.08 -11.23 27.04
N ARG A 2 26.19 -11.66 25.77
CA ARG A 2 26.58 -10.77 24.67
C ARG A 2 25.34 -9.96 24.27
N MET A 3 25.33 -8.66 24.57
CA MET A 3 24.40 -7.74 23.93
C MET A 3 24.82 -7.64 22.47
N SER A 4 24.04 -8.24 21.58
CA SER A 4 24.14 -7.98 20.15
C SER A 4 23.79 -6.51 19.93
N THR A 5 24.77 -5.69 19.56
CA THR A 5 24.52 -4.33 19.11
C THR A 5 23.75 -4.38 17.80
N ILE A 6 22.64 -3.65 17.72
CA ILE A 6 21.89 -3.49 16.48
C ILE A 6 22.72 -2.57 15.59
N ALA A 7 23.57 -3.17 14.76
CA ALA A 7 24.40 -2.44 13.82
C ALA A 7 23.56 -2.03 12.60
N GLY A 8 22.97 -0.83 12.64
CA GLY A 8 22.32 -0.25 11.46
C GLY A 8 21.25 0.80 11.75
N PRO A 9 20.77 1.52 10.72
CA PRO A 9 19.64 2.42 10.85
C PRO A 9 18.38 1.69 11.30
N ILE A 10 17.68 2.25 12.29
CA ILE A 10 16.40 1.72 12.77
C ILE A 10 15.28 2.47 12.06
N THR A 11 14.38 1.73 11.41
CA THR A 11 13.18 2.31 10.80
C THR A 11 11.95 1.92 11.60
N ILE A 12 11.16 2.91 12.00
CA ILE A 12 9.90 2.74 12.71
C ILE A 12 8.78 3.11 11.73
N ILE A 13 7.82 2.21 11.54
CA ILE A 13 6.63 2.43 10.72
C ILE A 13 5.44 2.57 11.66
N ILE A 14 4.76 3.72 11.58
CA ILE A 14 3.49 3.94 12.27
C ILE A 14 2.42 3.96 11.19
N ASP A 15 1.66 2.87 11.10
CA ASP A 15 0.58 2.75 10.14
C ASP A 15 -0.72 3.39 10.67
N ALA A 16 -1.52 3.94 9.76
CA ALA A 16 -2.87 4.46 10.00
C ALA A 16 -2.99 5.40 11.23
N LEU A 17 -2.10 6.39 11.38
CA LEU A 17 -2.09 7.30 12.54
C LEU A 17 -3.44 8.00 12.77
N ASP A 18 -4.21 8.23 11.71
CA ASP A 18 -5.55 8.81 11.80
C ASP A 18 -6.59 7.89 12.43
N GLU A 19 -6.34 6.61 12.64
CA GLU A 19 -7.24 5.68 13.34
C GLU A 19 -7.03 5.67 14.86
N THR A 20 -6.00 6.36 15.34
CA THR A 20 -5.73 6.49 16.78
C THR A 20 -6.73 7.41 17.47
N LEU A 21 -6.96 7.19 18.77
CA LEU A 21 -7.78 8.12 19.56
C LEU A 21 -7.10 9.51 19.61
N PRO A 22 -7.89 10.62 19.62
CA PRO A 22 -7.35 11.97 19.60
C PRO A 22 -6.29 12.28 20.67
N LYS A 23 -6.41 11.70 21.86
CA LYS A 23 -5.42 11.86 22.94
C LYS A 23 -4.04 11.32 22.56
N TYR A 24 -3.98 10.08 22.07
CA TYR A 24 -2.73 9.42 21.70
C TYR A 24 -2.15 10.01 20.41
N ARG A 25 -3.03 10.40 19.47
CA ARG A 25 -2.60 11.10 18.25
C ARG A 25 -1.83 12.38 18.59
N LYS A 26 -2.32 13.18 19.54
CA LYS A 26 -1.64 14.42 19.97
C LYS A 26 -0.26 14.14 20.55
N GLU A 27 -0.10 13.09 21.35
CA GLU A 27 1.18 12.71 21.94
C GLU A 27 2.18 12.27 20.86
N VAL A 28 1.75 11.45 19.90
CA VAL A 28 2.58 11.03 18.77
C VAL A 28 2.97 12.22 17.91
N LEU A 29 2.03 13.10 17.56
CA LEU A 29 2.34 14.30 16.78
C LEU A 29 3.33 15.21 17.51
N LEU A 30 3.17 15.39 18.82
CA LEU A 30 4.11 16.17 19.63
C LEU A 30 5.52 15.56 19.63
N LEU A 31 5.62 14.23 19.72
CA LEU A 31 6.90 13.52 19.62
C LEU A 31 7.56 13.72 18.25
N LEU A 32 6.80 13.59 17.17
CA LEU A 32 7.28 13.77 15.80
C LEU A 32 7.70 15.23 15.53
N SER A 33 6.90 16.20 15.97
CA SER A 33 7.14 17.64 15.83
C SER A 33 8.39 18.12 16.55
N ARG A 34 8.70 17.55 17.72
CA ARG A 34 9.91 17.94 18.48
C ARG A 34 11.19 17.71 17.68
N GLY A 35 11.15 16.80 16.70
CA GLY A 35 12.33 16.36 16.00
C GLY A 35 13.25 15.61 16.93
N ALA A 36 13.96 14.67 16.35
CA ALA A 36 14.94 13.89 17.03
C ALA A 36 16.01 14.77 17.72
N ASN A 37 15.83 15.07 19.01
CA ASN A 37 16.95 15.20 19.94
C ASN A 37 17.71 13.85 20.10
N PHE A 38 17.34 12.81 19.34
CA PHE A 38 18.11 11.56 19.19
C PHE A 38 19.53 11.78 18.62
N ARG A 39 19.86 12.98 18.13
CA ARG A 39 21.23 13.36 17.73
C ARG A 39 22.18 13.59 18.91
N LYS A 40 21.69 13.67 20.15
CA LYS A 40 22.48 13.99 21.36
C LYS A 40 22.52 12.86 22.38
N VAL A 41 22.58 11.60 21.96
CA VAL A 41 23.05 10.54 22.87
C VAL A 41 24.56 10.47 22.71
N PRO A 42 25.36 10.96 23.68
CA PRO A 42 26.81 10.81 23.62
C PRO A 42 27.13 9.36 23.97
N VAL A 43 27.27 8.51 22.96
CA VAL A 43 27.91 7.21 23.16
C VAL A 43 29.35 7.37 22.73
N THR A 44 30.21 7.52 23.73
CA THR A 44 31.63 7.22 23.66
C THR A 44 31.83 5.93 22.85
N GLY A 45 32.24 6.08 21.58
CA GLY A 45 32.53 4.97 20.68
C GLY A 45 31.41 4.59 19.71
N ARG A 46 31.28 5.37 18.62
CA ARG A 46 30.87 4.92 17.28
C ARG A 46 29.56 4.12 17.13
N GLU A 47 28.41 4.59 17.60
CA GLU A 47 27.13 4.21 16.96
C GLU A 47 26.18 5.42 16.91
N VAL A 48 26.15 6.12 15.77
CA VAL A 48 25.10 7.09 15.48
C VAL A 48 23.84 6.29 15.17
N MET A 49 22.92 6.19 16.13
CA MET A 49 21.64 5.52 15.92
C MET A 49 20.79 6.36 14.94
N MET A 50 20.82 5.99 13.66
CA MET A 50 20.04 6.63 12.61
C MET A 50 18.59 6.12 12.69
N ILE A 51 17.73 6.80 13.45
CA ILE A 51 16.31 6.48 13.50
C ILE A 51 15.58 7.20 12.36
N ARG A 52 14.89 6.45 11.51
CA ARG A 52 13.93 6.96 10.52
C ARG A 52 12.52 6.58 10.96
N ILE A 53 11.61 7.54 10.93
CA ILE A 53 10.20 7.28 11.23
C ILE A 53 9.39 7.54 9.96
N ILE A 54 8.61 6.55 9.55
CA ILE A 54 7.64 6.65 8.45
C ILE A 54 6.26 6.53 9.08
N VAL A 55 5.39 7.47 8.72
CA VAL A 55 4.03 7.53 9.24
C VAL A 55 3.08 7.55 8.06
N THR A 56 2.06 6.70 8.09
CA THR A 56 0.96 6.74 7.13
C THR A 56 -0.31 7.26 7.83
N SER A 57 -1.15 7.95 7.07
CA SER A 57 -2.47 8.38 7.52
C SER A 57 -3.33 8.83 6.34
N ARG A 58 -4.65 8.74 6.46
CA ARG A 58 -5.57 9.50 5.61
C ARG A 58 -5.31 11.01 5.73
N PRO A 59 -5.71 11.83 4.73
CA PRO A 59 -5.49 13.27 4.73
C PRO A 59 -6.35 14.01 5.77
N VAL A 60 -6.01 13.87 7.04
CA VAL A 60 -6.65 14.56 8.16
C VAL A 60 -5.97 15.90 8.38
N THR A 61 -6.74 16.99 8.30
CA THR A 61 -6.22 18.36 8.36
C THR A 61 -5.40 18.64 9.61
N GLY A 62 -5.77 18.03 10.73
CA GLY A 62 -5.05 18.15 12.01
C GLY A 62 -3.65 17.56 11.99
N ILE A 63 -3.45 16.42 11.31
CA ILE A 63 -2.14 15.76 11.19
C ILE A 63 -1.23 16.60 10.30
N HIS A 64 -1.70 16.95 9.10
CA HIS A 64 -0.93 17.73 8.14
C HIS A 64 -0.47 19.08 8.73
N LYS A 65 -1.39 19.84 9.33
CA LYS A 65 -1.08 21.15 9.94
C LYS A 65 -0.07 21.07 11.08
N SER A 66 -0.09 19.98 11.86
CA SER A 66 0.81 19.81 13.00
C SER A 66 2.26 19.50 12.60
N LEU A 67 2.46 18.93 11.40
CA LEU A 67 3.77 18.44 10.97
C LEU A 67 4.42 19.28 9.86
N ARG A 68 3.66 20.09 9.10
CA ARG A 68 4.12 20.76 7.86
C ARG A 68 5.26 21.77 8.01
N TRP A 69 5.47 22.33 9.20
CA TRP A 69 6.45 23.41 9.42
C TRP A 69 7.77 22.93 10.02
N HIS A 70 7.95 21.61 10.18
CA HIS A 70 9.14 21.04 10.78
C HIS A 70 10.14 20.63 9.69
N SER A 71 11.35 21.20 9.73
CA SER A 71 12.39 20.99 8.71
C SER A 71 12.89 19.55 8.60
N HIS A 72 12.77 18.75 9.66
CA HIS A 72 13.12 17.34 9.67
C HIS A 72 12.01 16.41 9.18
N ILE A 73 10.83 16.94 8.85
CA ILE A 73 9.68 16.18 8.38
C ILE A 73 9.50 16.42 6.89
N ARG A 74 9.54 15.32 6.12
CA ARG A 74 9.09 15.32 4.73
C ARG A 74 7.67 14.80 4.68
N GLN A 75 6.75 15.61 4.18
CA GLN A 75 5.38 15.18 3.89
C GLN A 75 5.25 14.80 2.43
N ILE A 76 4.56 13.69 2.18
CA ILE A 76 4.21 13.22 0.84
C ILE A 76 2.71 13.03 0.86
N ASP A 77 2.02 13.74 -0.02
CA ASP A 77 0.60 13.56 -0.26
C ASP A 77 0.44 12.64 -1.48
N MET A 78 -0.18 11.47 -1.26
CA MET A 78 -0.40 10.50 -2.31
C MET A 78 -1.35 11.03 -3.39
N ALA A 79 -2.24 11.99 -3.07
CA ALA A 79 -3.11 12.62 -4.05
C ALA A 79 -2.37 13.53 -5.05
N ASN A 80 -1.15 13.97 -4.71
CA ASN A 80 -0.30 14.77 -5.60
C ASN A 80 0.60 13.90 -6.49
N ILE A 81 0.55 12.58 -6.33
CA ILE A 81 1.27 11.63 -7.19
C ILE A 81 0.38 11.30 -8.39
N SER A 82 0.96 11.31 -9.59
CA SER A 82 0.21 10.98 -10.80
C SER A 82 -0.39 9.58 -10.70
N PRO A 83 -1.71 9.43 -10.87
CA PRO A 83 -2.36 8.12 -10.92
C PRO A 83 -1.76 7.22 -12.00
N ALA A 84 -1.23 7.80 -13.08
CA ALA A 84 -0.62 7.04 -14.17
C ALA A 84 0.48 6.10 -13.70
N SER A 85 1.26 6.48 -12.67
CA SER A 85 2.26 5.58 -12.08
C SER A 85 1.64 4.33 -11.49
N ALA A 86 0.57 4.48 -10.69
CA ALA A 86 -0.17 3.37 -10.12
C ALA A 86 -0.84 2.50 -11.19
N TYR A 87 -1.42 3.10 -12.23
CA TYR A 87 -2.01 2.33 -13.34
C TYR A 87 -0.96 1.51 -14.10
N CYS A 88 0.22 2.06 -14.38
CA CYS A 88 1.32 1.29 -15.00
C CYS A 88 1.77 0.12 -14.11
N ASP A 89 1.92 0.36 -12.80
CA ASP A 89 2.33 -0.69 -11.86
C ASP A 89 1.26 -1.80 -11.75
N ILE A 90 -0.02 -1.43 -11.80
CA ILE A 90 -1.15 -2.35 -11.77
C ILE A 90 -1.22 -3.20 -13.05
N GLU A 91 -1.09 -2.57 -14.23
CA GLU A 91 -1.07 -3.28 -15.50
C GLU A 91 0.10 -4.27 -15.56
N HIS A 92 1.27 -3.83 -15.11
CA HIS A 92 2.44 -4.69 -14.99
C HIS A 92 2.19 -5.86 -14.04
N TYR A 93 1.58 -5.61 -12.87
CA TYR A 93 1.23 -6.65 -11.92
C TYR A 93 0.25 -7.67 -12.52
N PHE A 94 -0.80 -7.24 -13.24
CA PHE A 94 -1.70 -8.15 -13.93
C PHE A 94 -0.96 -8.99 -14.98
N SER A 95 -0.16 -8.35 -15.84
CA SER A 95 0.53 -9.03 -16.93
C SER A 95 1.52 -10.09 -16.43
N THR A 96 2.18 -9.83 -15.30
CA THR A 96 3.16 -10.74 -14.68
C THR A 96 2.48 -11.84 -13.89
N THR A 97 1.45 -11.50 -13.11
CA THR A 97 0.73 -12.48 -12.28
C THR A 97 -0.06 -13.44 -13.15
N LEU A 98 -0.68 -12.96 -14.23
CA LEU A 98 -1.50 -13.77 -15.16
C LEU A 98 -0.71 -14.41 -16.32
N ALA A 99 0.63 -14.35 -16.28
CA ALA A 99 1.47 -14.84 -17.37
C ALA A 99 1.46 -16.37 -17.55
N ASP A 100 1.22 -17.11 -16.47
CA ASP A 100 1.23 -18.57 -16.41
C ASP A 100 -0.12 -19.22 -16.74
N LEU A 101 -1.14 -18.41 -17.00
CA LEU A 101 -2.43 -18.91 -17.47
C LEU A 101 -2.26 -19.69 -18.79
N PRO A 102 -3.03 -20.78 -19.00
CA PRO A 102 -2.98 -21.55 -20.24
C PRO A 102 -3.14 -20.64 -21.48
N GLY A 103 -2.55 -21.03 -22.62
CA GLY A 103 -2.53 -20.19 -23.84
C GLY A 103 -3.90 -19.67 -24.26
N ASP A 104 -4.94 -20.49 -24.14
CA ASP A 104 -6.32 -20.14 -24.48
C ASP A 104 -6.96 -19.16 -23.47
N SER A 105 -6.29 -18.95 -22.33
CA SER A 105 -6.68 -18.06 -21.23
C SER A 105 -5.81 -16.80 -21.11
N ARG A 106 -4.85 -16.60 -22.02
CA ARG A 106 -4.03 -15.39 -22.03
C ARG A 106 -4.88 -14.19 -22.44
N LEU A 107 -4.77 -13.13 -21.66
CA LEU A 107 -5.42 -11.86 -21.97
C LEU A 107 -4.66 -11.11 -23.05
N SER A 108 -5.41 -10.39 -23.88
CA SER A 108 -4.85 -9.35 -24.76
C SER A 108 -4.48 -8.12 -23.94
N ASP A 109 -3.67 -7.24 -24.53
CA ASP A 109 -3.32 -5.94 -23.94
C ASP A 109 -4.58 -5.13 -23.58
N GLU A 110 -5.61 -5.14 -24.44
CA GLU A 110 -6.91 -4.52 -24.16
C GLU A 110 -7.62 -5.14 -22.94
N GLY A 111 -7.43 -6.45 -22.71
CA GLY A 111 -7.94 -7.13 -21.52
C GLY A 111 -7.27 -6.63 -20.24
N PHE A 112 -5.95 -6.44 -20.27
CA PHE A 112 -5.19 -5.88 -19.16
C PHE A 112 -5.54 -4.41 -18.92
N GLU A 113 -5.72 -3.60 -19.96
CA GLU A 113 -6.17 -2.21 -19.83
C GLU A 113 -7.54 -2.14 -19.12
N LYS A 114 -8.49 -3.01 -19.50
CA LYS A 114 -9.81 -3.07 -18.86
C LYS A 114 -9.76 -3.51 -17.40
N LEU A 115 -8.93 -4.50 -17.05
CA LEU A 115 -8.73 -4.91 -15.66
C LEU A 115 -8.08 -3.80 -14.83
N THR A 116 -7.12 -3.10 -15.42
CA THR A 116 -6.43 -1.97 -14.80
C THR A 116 -7.40 -0.82 -14.55
N GLY A 117 -8.24 -0.48 -15.52
CA GLY A 117 -9.32 0.50 -15.34
C GLY A 117 -10.35 0.09 -14.27
N ARG A 118 -10.71 -1.20 -14.20
CA ARG A 118 -11.62 -1.74 -13.17
C ARG A 118 -11.09 -1.63 -11.75
N SER A 119 -9.77 -1.57 -11.56
CA SER A 119 -9.17 -1.45 -10.24
C SER A 119 -9.37 -0.09 -9.58
N GLU A 120 -9.66 0.95 -10.38
CA GLU A 120 -9.71 2.36 -9.93
C GLU A 120 -8.43 2.78 -9.16
N GLY A 121 -7.29 2.14 -9.45
CA GLY A 121 -6.02 2.38 -8.77
C GLY A 121 -5.86 1.65 -7.43
N VAL A 122 -6.80 0.78 -7.04
CA VAL A 122 -6.77 0.04 -5.76
C VAL A 122 -6.03 -1.28 -5.92
N PHE A 123 -4.80 -1.34 -5.41
CA PHE A 123 -3.95 -2.53 -5.53
C PHE A 123 -4.48 -3.76 -4.79
N GLU A 124 -5.16 -3.57 -3.65
CA GLU A 124 -5.79 -4.70 -2.94
C GLU A 124 -6.85 -5.41 -3.79
N TRP A 125 -7.61 -4.62 -4.57
CA TRP A 125 -8.59 -5.16 -5.51
C TRP A 125 -7.90 -5.97 -6.62
N VAL A 126 -6.77 -5.49 -7.12
CA VAL A 126 -5.95 -6.16 -8.14
C VAL A 126 -5.46 -7.51 -7.65
N CYS A 127 -4.95 -7.58 -6.43
CA CYS A 127 -4.54 -8.84 -5.80
C CYS A 127 -5.70 -9.84 -5.71
N LEU A 128 -6.85 -9.41 -5.20
CA LEU A 128 -8.05 -10.25 -5.08
C LEU A 128 -8.58 -10.71 -6.44
N ALA A 129 -8.52 -9.85 -7.46
CA ALA A 129 -8.90 -10.19 -8.82
C ALA A 129 -7.95 -11.26 -9.39
N CYS A 130 -6.65 -11.10 -9.22
CA CYS A 130 -5.66 -12.11 -9.66
C CYS A 130 -5.87 -13.44 -8.93
N GLU A 131 -6.00 -13.45 -7.61
CA GLU A 131 -6.28 -14.67 -6.84
C GLU A 131 -7.54 -15.38 -7.32
N TYR A 132 -8.60 -14.63 -7.61
CA TYR A 132 -9.84 -15.18 -8.14
C TYR A 132 -9.66 -15.79 -9.54
N ILE A 133 -8.92 -15.11 -10.42
CA ILE A 133 -8.62 -15.59 -11.77
C ILE A 133 -7.73 -16.85 -11.72
N HIS A 134 -6.76 -16.89 -10.80
CA HIS A 134 -5.83 -18.01 -10.61
C HIS A 134 -6.40 -19.22 -9.91
N GLY A 135 -7.39 -19.05 -9.03
CA GLY A 135 -7.86 -20.12 -8.14
C GLY A 135 -8.43 -21.35 -8.86
N GLU A 136 -9.12 -22.21 -8.14
CA GLU A 136 -9.84 -23.34 -8.72
C GLU A 136 -11.31 -23.22 -8.35
N THR A 137 -12.07 -22.44 -9.12
CA THR A 137 -13.53 -22.42 -8.94
C THR A 137 -14.13 -23.56 -9.75
N MET A 138 -14.75 -24.53 -9.07
CA MET A 138 -15.44 -25.66 -9.69
C MET A 138 -16.34 -25.21 -10.85
N GLY A 139 -16.03 -25.66 -12.07
CA GLY A 139 -16.81 -25.40 -13.28
C GLY A 139 -16.55 -24.07 -14.00
N LEU A 140 -15.56 -23.27 -13.56
CA LEU A 140 -15.14 -22.06 -14.27
C LEU A 140 -13.65 -22.12 -14.63
N ASP A 141 -13.37 -22.14 -15.93
CA ASP A 141 -12.03 -21.91 -16.45
C ASP A 141 -11.53 -20.47 -16.16
N PRO A 142 -10.23 -20.19 -16.27
CA PRO A 142 -9.68 -18.86 -16.02
C PRO A 142 -10.27 -17.75 -16.91
N VAL A 143 -10.63 -18.05 -18.17
CA VAL A 143 -11.26 -17.07 -19.09
C VAL A 143 -12.59 -16.59 -18.53
N ARG A 144 -13.44 -17.51 -18.10
CA ARG A 144 -14.75 -17.20 -17.52
C ARG A 144 -14.63 -16.40 -16.22
N ARG A 145 -13.59 -16.66 -15.43
CA ARG A 145 -13.32 -15.91 -14.20
C ARG A 145 -12.81 -14.51 -14.47
N CYS A 146 -11.94 -14.35 -15.46
CA CYS A 146 -11.55 -13.02 -15.91
C CYS A 146 -12.76 -12.24 -16.44
N GLN A 147 -13.62 -12.88 -17.24
CA GLN A 147 -14.84 -12.27 -17.73
C GLN A 147 -15.76 -11.87 -16.57
N ALA A 148 -15.91 -12.71 -15.55
CA ALA A 148 -16.69 -12.40 -14.36
C ALA A 148 -16.18 -11.16 -13.60
N VAL A 149 -14.86 -10.99 -13.48
CA VAL A 149 -14.23 -9.78 -12.91
C VAL A 149 -14.53 -8.56 -13.80
N LEU A 150 -14.38 -8.71 -15.11
CA LEU A 150 -14.61 -7.64 -16.10
C LEU A 150 -16.08 -7.24 -16.27
N THR A 151 -17.05 -8.11 -15.96
CA THR A 151 -18.49 -7.80 -16.04
C THR A 151 -19.11 -7.51 -14.67
N GLY A 152 -18.43 -7.87 -13.57
CA GLY A 152 -18.93 -7.73 -12.20
C GLY A 152 -19.99 -8.77 -11.81
N THR A 153 -20.02 -9.93 -12.47
CA THR A 153 -21.05 -10.97 -12.28
C THR A 153 -20.44 -12.35 -12.10
N THR A 154 -20.78 -13.09 -11.04
CA THR A 154 -20.49 -14.54 -10.96
C THR A 154 -21.78 -15.36 -11.01
N SER A 155 -21.68 -16.62 -11.44
CA SER A 155 -22.80 -17.56 -11.56
C SER A 155 -23.53 -17.85 -10.24
N ASN A 156 -22.94 -17.54 -9.09
CA ASN A 156 -23.54 -17.72 -7.75
C ASN A 156 -23.81 -16.40 -6.99
N GLY A 157 -23.77 -15.25 -7.65
CA GLY A 157 -24.08 -13.94 -7.06
C GLY A 157 -23.10 -12.84 -7.48
N LYS A 158 -23.41 -11.58 -7.15
CA LYS A 158 -22.45 -10.48 -7.32
C LYS A 158 -21.18 -10.80 -6.51
N LEU A 159 -20.00 -10.52 -7.06
CA LEU A 159 -18.75 -10.47 -6.30
C LEU A 159 -18.90 -9.42 -5.19
N LYS A 160 -19.52 -9.81 -4.07
CA LYS A 160 -19.83 -8.92 -2.95
C LYS A 160 -18.55 -8.41 -2.28
N CYS A 161 -17.44 -9.14 -2.43
CA CYS A 161 -16.14 -8.81 -1.86
C CYS A 161 -15.27 -7.89 -2.75
N MET A 162 -15.70 -7.57 -3.98
CA MET A 162 -14.93 -6.71 -4.90
C MET A 162 -15.62 -5.38 -5.21
N ARG A 163 -16.66 -5.01 -4.45
CA ARG A 163 -17.23 -3.67 -4.51
C ARG A 163 -16.36 -2.75 -3.66
N ILE A 164 -15.58 -1.91 -4.33
CA ILE A 164 -14.99 -0.72 -3.70
C ILE A 164 -16.18 0.16 -3.24
N PRO A 165 -16.22 0.62 -1.98
CA PRO A 165 -17.32 1.42 -1.43
C PRO A 165 -17.48 2.77 -2.12
#